data_AF-A0A160MXF0-F1
#
_entry.id   AF-A0A160MXF0-F1
#
_cell.length_a   1.000
_cell.length_b   1.000
_cell.length_c   1.000
_cell.angle_alpha   90.00
_cell.angle_beta   90.00
_cell.angle_gamma   90.00
#
_symmetry.space_group_name_H-M   'P 1'
#
loop_
_entity.id
_entity.type
_entity.pdbx_description
1 polymer ?
#
loop_
_entity_poly.entity_id
_entity_poly.type
_entity_poly.pdbx_seq_one_letter_code
_entity_poly.pdbx_strand_id
1 'polypeptide(L)'
;MRWIVSIVLVALAPAAAVASGGSSPAAAPAGAYAVRFCQGSCSPHAGAVRRTGLLVLFDEPLRDQQGRTRDKWLEPGPINGCLRLDPVQGGAGWVFAPSAQTRRFVTWSVHAPDGTVRFELDRAPDAGYQVELKPSASGLHGMGETWSVPPGALDARPPDEVDARRIGKADPSRCPRLGVDSDAMHDVSEP
;
A
#
# COMPACT_ATOMS: atom_id res chain seq x y z
N MET A 1 33.08 -61.00 -52.24
CA MET A 1 33.65 -59.66 -51.94
C MET A 1 32.98 -59.11 -50.70
N ARG A 2 33.78 -58.66 -49.73
CA ARG A 2 33.42 -58.35 -48.34
C ARG A 2 32.49 -57.13 -48.22
N TRP A 3 31.40 -57.25 -47.46
CA TRP A 3 30.55 -56.13 -47.05
C TRP A 3 30.98 -55.68 -45.65
N ILE A 4 31.35 -54.40 -45.52
CA ILE A 4 31.67 -53.75 -44.25
C ILE A 4 30.38 -53.12 -43.73
N VAL A 5 29.90 -53.59 -42.57
CA VAL A 5 28.76 -53.01 -41.85
C VAL A 5 29.31 -51.97 -40.87
N SER A 6 29.06 -50.69 -41.16
CA SER A 6 29.38 -49.59 -40.24
C SER A 6 28.26 -49.42 -39.22
N ILE A 7 28.56 -49.70 -37.95
CA ILE A 7 27.67 -49.45 -36.82
C ILE A 7 27.89 -48.01 -36.35
N VAL A 8 26.89 -47.16 -36.52
CA VAL A 8 26.86 -45.79 -35.98
C VAL A 8 26.29 -45.86 -34.56
N LEU A 9 27.15 -45.64 -33.55
CA LEU A 9 26.70 -45.42 -32.17
C LEU A 9 26.25 -43.96 -32.01
N VAL A 10 24.94 -43.76 -31.81
CA VAL A 10 24.37 -42.47 -31.41
C VAL A 10 24.39 -42.41 -29.88
N ALA A 11 25.28 -41.59 -29.31
CA ALA A 11 25.30 -41.31 -27.88
C ALA A 11 24.21 -40.28 -27.54
N LEU A 12 23.15 -40.70 -26.85
CA LEU A 12 22.16 -39.80 -26.24
C LEU A 12 22.72 -39.24 -24.93
N ALA A 13 23.08 -37.95 -24.93
CA ALA A 13 23.39 -37.22 -23.71
C ALA A 13 22.09 -36.68 -23.07
N PRO A 14 21.85 -36.89 -21.77
CA PRO A 14 20.70 -36.32 -21.08
C PRO A 14 20.94 -34.82 -20.83
N ALA A 15 20.16 -33.97 -21.49
CA ALA A 15 20.09 -32.55 -21.17
C ALA A 15 19.37 -32.39 -19.83
N ALA A 16 20.14 -32.20 -18.75
CA ALA A 16 19.59 -31.77 -17.48
C ALA A 16 19.08 -30.33 -17.63
N ALA A 17 17.76 -30.18 -17.81
CA ALA A 17 17.09 -28.89 -17.79
C ALA A 17 17.24 -28.29 -16.39
N VAL A 18 18.17 -27.35 -16.24
CA VAL A 18 18.30 -26.54 -15.04
C VAL A 18 17.06 -25.65 -15.00
N ALA A 19 16.07 -26.04 -14.19
CA ALA A 19 14.90 -25.21 -13.95
C ALA A 19 15.38 -23.95 -13.21
N SER A 20 15.65 -22.89 -13.95
CA SER A 20 15.77 -21.56 -13.40
C SER A 20 14.48 -21.27 -12.66
N GLY A 21 14.52 -21.29 -11.33
CA GLY A 21 13.44 -20.80 -10.48
C GLY A 21 13.28 -19.32 -10.79
N GLY A 22 12.52 -19.01 -11.84
CA GLY A 22 12.16 -17.66 -12.21
C GLY A 22 11.38 -17.09 -11.04
N SER A 23 12.05 -16.26 -10.26
CA SER A 23 11.41 -15.42 -9.26
C SER A 23 10.27 -14.72 -9.97
N SER A 24 9.03 -15.12 -9.67
CA SER A 24 7.86 -14.42 -10.19
C SER A 24 8.05 -12.94 -9.85
N PRO A 25 7.89 -12.03 -10.82
CA PRO A 25 8.01 -10.61 -10.55
C PRO A 25 7.10 -10.29 -9.35
N ALA A 26 7.63 -9.52 -8.39
CA ALA A 26 6.87 -9.13 -7.21
C ALA A 26 5.53 -8.56 -7.67
N ALA A 27 4.43 -9.05 -7.09
CA ALA A 27 3.09 -8.60 -7.48
C ALA A 27 3.00 -7.08 -7.32
N ALA A 28 2.51 -6.41 -8.37
CA ALA A 28 2.37 -4.95 -8.38
C ALA A 28 1.61 -4.47 -7.13
N PRO A 29 1.99 -3.33 -6.53
CA PRO A 29 1.40 -2.86 -5.28
C PRO A 29 -0.08 -2.42 -5.41
N ALA A 30 -0.61 -2.24 -6.62
CA ALA A 30 -2.04 -2.03 -6.81
C ALA A 30 -2.85 -3.23 -6.28
N GLY A 31 -3.92 -2.97 -5.53
CA GLY A 31 -4.71 -4.00 -4.85
C GLY A 31 -5.65 -3.47 -3.78
N ALA A 32 -6.48 -4.37 -3.24
CA ALA A 32 -7.24 -4.12 -2.02
C ALA A 32 -6.59 -4.86 -0.85
N TYR A 33 -6.48 -4.18 0.29
CA TYR A 33 -5.75 -4.63 1.47
C TYR A 33 -6.55 -4.43 2.74
N ALA A 34 -6.58 -5.44 3.61
CA ALA A 34 -6.95 -5.25 5.00
C ALA A 34 -5.72 -4.69 5.73
N VAL A 35 -5.85 -3.49 6.28
CA VAL A 35 -4.74 -2.77 6.93
C VAL A 35 -4.91 -2.72 8.44
N ARG A 36 -3.80 -2.81 9.15
CA ARG A 36 -3.67 -2.65 10.60
C ARG A 36 -2.59 -1.61 10.87
N PHE A 37 -2.89 -0.64 11.73
CA PHE A 37 -1.93 0.32 12.26
C PHE A 37 -1.71 0.00 13.72
N CYS A 38 -0.46 -0.26 14.08
CA CYS A 38 -0.05 -0.70 15.41
C CYS A 38 0.85 0.35 16.04
N GLN A 39 0.62 0.65 17.32
CA GLN A 39 1.54 1.50 18.07
C GLN A 39 2.80 0.70 18.39
N GLY A 40 3.93 1.08 17.80
CA GLY A 40 5.09 0.20 17.77
C GLY A 40 4.79 -1.04 16.92
N SER A 41 5.04 -2.25 17.42
CA SER A 41 4.98 -3.45 16.59
C SER A 41 3.58 -4.07 16.42
N CYS A 42 3.27 -4.63 15.24
CA CYS A 42 2.06 -5.43 14.97
C CYS A 42 2.15 -6.88 15.47
N SER A 43 2.82 -7.09 16.60
CA SER A 43 2.84 -8.38 17.30
C SER A 43 1.42 -8.94 17.52
N PRO A 44 1.26 -10.27 17.60
CA PRO A 44 -0.06 -10.91 17.74
C PRO A 44 -0.82 -10.55 19.03
N HIS A 45 -0.21 -9.81 19.96
CA HIS A 45 -0.90 -9.26 21.12
C HIS A 45 -1.82 -8.11 20.71
N ALA A 46 -3.13 -8.29 20.96
CA ALA A 46 -4.19 -7.38 20.54
C ALA A 46 -4.03 -5.91 21.02
N GLY A 47 -3.22 -5.67 22.06
CA GLY A 47 -3.06 -4.34 22.66
C GLY A 47 -2.31 -3.31 21.80
N ALA A 48 -1.54 -3.74 20.80
CA ALA A 48 -0.77 -2.83 19.95
C ALA A 48 -1.58 -2.28 18.77
N VAL A 49 -2.59 -3.00 18.30
CA VAL A 49 -3.42 -2.54 17.17
C VAL A 49 -4.29 -1.37 17.61
N ARG A 50 -4.12 -0.21 16.99
CA ARG A 50 -4.90 0.99 17.30
C ARG A 50 -5.97 1.28 16.27
N ARG A 51 -5.73 0.91 15.01
CA ARG A 51 -6.70 1.05 13.90
C ARG A 51 -6.62 -0.12 12.96
N THR A 52 -7.76 -0.46 12.40
CA THR A 52 -7.90 -1.38 11.28
C THR A 52 -8.68 -0.70 10.17
N GLY A 53 -8.63 -1.26 8.96
CA GLY A 53 -9.41 -0.74 7.86
C GLY A 53 -9.16 -1.44 6.53
N LEU A 54 -9.62 -0.79 5.48
CA LEU A 54 -9.42 -1.15 4.09
C LEU A 54 -8.57 -0.08 3.39
N LEU A 55 -7.46 -0.50 2.80
CA LEU A 55 -6.66 0.31 1.88
C LEU A 55 -6.87 -0.21 0.45
N VAL A 56 -7.12 0.69 -0.50
CA VAL A 56 -7.20 0.35 -1.92
C VAL A 56 -6.22 1.22 -2.67
N LEU A 57 -5.32 0.59 -3.42
CA LEU A 57 -4.29 1.23 -4.25
C LEU A 57 -4.58 0.91 -5.71
N PHE A 58 -4.79 1.93 -6.54
CA PHE A 58 -5.05 1.80 -7.98
C PHE A 58 -3.77 2.04 -8.79
N ASP A 59 -3.61 1.29 -9.88
CA ASP A 59 -2.58 1.49 -10.90
C ASP A 59 -2.83 2.73 -11.77
N GLU A 60 -4.08 3.20 -11.83
CA GLU A 60 -4.49 4.43 -12.49
C GLU A 60 -5.18 5.41 -11.52
N PRO A 61 -5.19 6.72 -11.85
CA PRO A 61 -5.95 7.70 -11.08
C PRO A 61 -7.44 7.38 -10.99
N LEU A 62 -8.02 7.59 -9.80
CA LEU A 62 -9.45 7.50 -9.57
C LEU A 62 -10.18 8.62 -10.31
N ARG A 63 -11.32 8.28 -10.91
CA ARG A 63 -12.16 9.22 -11.67
C ARG A 63 -13.51 9.43 -10.99
N ASP A 64 -14.02 10.66 -11.05
CA ASP A 64 -15.38 10.98 -10.65
C ASP A 64 -16.41 10.46 -11.67
N GLN A 65 -17.70 10.66 -11.39
CA GLN A 65 -18.78 10.22 -12.29
C GLN A 65 -18.74 10.88 -13.67
N GLN A 66 -18.04 12.00 -13.82
CA GLN A 66 -17.83 12.69 -15.09
C GLN A 66 -16.51 12.27 -15.77
N GLY A 67 -15.79 11.30 -15.21
CA GLY A 67 -14.52 10.80 -15.76
C GLY A 67 -13.30 11.66 -15.44
N ARG A 68 -13.45 12.68 -14.57
CA ARG A 68 -12.38 13.61 -14.21
C ARG A 68 -11.58 13.10 -13.02
N THR A 69 -10.28 13.36 -13.03
CA THR A 69 -9.40 13.14 -11.87
C THR A 69 -9.47 14.33 -10.91
N ARG A 70 -9.01 14.12 -9.68
CA ARG A 70 -8.91 15.15 -8.64
C ARG A 70 -7.57 15.03 -7.94
N ASP A 71 -7.07 16.16 -7.49
CA ASP A 71 -5.83 16.24 -6.71
C ASP A 71 -6.17 16.55 -5.25
N LYS A 72 -5.31 16.09 -4.35
CA LYS A 72 -5.38 16.47 -2.95
C LYS A 72 -4.62 17.76 -2.72
N TRP A 73 -5.12 18.61 -1.84
CA TRP A 73 -4.43 19.81 -1.43
C TRP A 73 -3.09 19.43 -0.77
N LEU A 74 -2.00 20.11 -1.15
CA LEU A 74 -0.62 19.89 -0.68
C LEU A 74 0.04 18.55 -1.09
N GLU A 75 -0.63 17.65 -1.79
CA GLU A 75 -0.03 16.40 -2.28
C GLU A 75 0.16 16.44 -3.80
N PRO A 76 1.28 15.95 -4.33
CA PRO A 76 1.54 15.97 -5.76
C PRO A 76 0.77 14.87 -6.49
N GLY A 77 0.00 15.26 -7.51
CA GLY A 77 -0.63 14.34 -8.46
C GLY A 77 -2.03 13.87 -8.06
N PRO A 78 -2.67 13.12 -8.96
CA PRO A 78 -4.07 12.77 -8.81
C PRO A 78 -4.26 11.63 -7.82
N ILE A 79 -5.42 11.66 -7.16
CA ILE A 79 -5.88 10.60 -6.26
C ILE A 79 -5.86 9.26 -6.99
N ASN A 80 -5.16 8.29 -6.42
CA ASN A 80 -5.01 6.93 -6.97
C ASN A 80 -5.16 5.86 -5.88
N GLY A 81 -5.85 6.19 -4.79
CA GLY A 81 -6.23 5.22 -3.77
C GLY A 81 -7.25 5.77 -2.78
N CYS A 82 -7.66 4.92 -1.85
CA CYS A 82 -8.47 5.32 -0.70
C CYS A 82 -8.14 4.49 0.54
N LEU A 83 -8.43 5.07 1.69
CA LEU A 83 -8.36 4.42 2.99
C LEU A 83 -9.70 4.58 3.71
N ARG A 84 -10.25 3.46 4.20
CA ARG A 84 -11.41 3.42 5.08
C ARG A 84 -11.03 2.73 6.39
N LEU A 85 -10.95 3.50 7.46
CA LEU A 85 -10.72 2.99 8.81
C LEU A 85 -12.02 2.52 9.44
N ASP A 86 -11.92 1.45 10.23
CA ASP A 86 -13.01 0.97 11.06
C ASP A 86 -13.22 1.91 12.25
N PRO A 87 -14.45 1.98 12.82
CA PRO A 87 -14.73 2.76 14.01
C PRO A 87 -13.83 2.36 15.18
N VAL A 88 -13.40 3.36 15.96
CA VAL A 88 -12.58 3.15 17.15
C VAL A 88 -13.41 2.49 18.25
N GLN A 89 -13.12 1.24 18.59
CA GLN A 89 -13.67 0.63 19.79
C GLN A 89 -12.70 0.88 20.95
N GLY A 90 -13.00 1.90 21.77
CA GLY A 90 -12.45 2.11 23.12
C GLY A 90 -10.93 1.94 23.31
N GLY A 91 -10.21 3.05 23.54
CA GLY A 91 -8.83 3.02 24.01
C GLY A 91 -8.16 4.38 23.90
N ALA A 92 -7.48 4.81 24.97
CA ALA A 92 -6.56 5.94 24.92
C ALA A 92 -5.24 5.48 24.28
N GLY A 93 -4.92 6.02 23.11
CA GLY A 93 -3.74 5.64 22.34
C GLY A 93 -3.98 5.91 20.86
N TRP A 94 -3.55 7.07 20.38
CA TRP A 94 -3.84 7.55 19.04
C TRP A 94 -2.69 7.18 18.09
N VAL A 95 -2.99 6.47 17.00
CA VAL A 95 -2.14 6.49 15.78
C VAL A 95 -2.50 7.69 14.91
N PHE A 96 -3.79 8.04 14.86
CA PHE A 96 -4.31 9.29 14.29
C PHE A 96 -5.12 10.02 15.35
N ALA A 97 -5.30 11.34 15.19
CA ALA A 97 -6.19 12.12 16.04
C ALA A 97 -7.60 11.48 16.13
N PRO A 98 -8.31 11.62 17.26
CA PRO A 98 -9.70 11.15 17.40
C PRO A 98 -10.64 11.64 16.30
N SER A 99 -10.40 12.87 15.84
CA SER A 99 -11.15 13.54 14.79
C SER A 99 -10.72 13.14 13.38
N ALA A 100 -9.71 12.27 13.23
CA ALA A 100 -9.23 11.86 11.91
C ALA A 100 -10.35 11.16 11.15
N GLN A 101 -10.52 11.54 9.89
CA GLN A 101 -11.62 11.05 9.07
C GLN A 101 -11.51 9.52 8.89
N THR A 102 -12.63 8.83 9.05
CA THR A 102 -12.69 7.38 8.86
C THR A 102 -12.60 6.99 7.39
N ARG A 103 -12.88 7.92 6.47
CA ARG A 103 -12.80 7.73 5.02
C ARG A 103 -11.97 8.84 4.41
N ARG A 104 -10.98 8.49 3.60
CA ARG A 104 -10.09 9.46 2.95
C ARG A 104 -9.56 8.93 1.63
N PHE A 105 -9.29 9.85 0.70
CA PHE A 105 -8.54 9.55 -0.51
C PHE A 105 -7.04 9.62 -0.22
N VAL A 106 -6.25 8.86 -0.99
CA VAL A 106 -4.79 8.90 -0.90
C VAL A 106 -4.18 9.12 -2.28
N THR A 107 -3.09 9.86 -2.31
CA THR A 107 -2.17 9.89 -3.45
C THR A 107 -0.92 9.12 -3.05
N TRP A 108 -0.65 8.03 -3.75
CA TRP A 108 0.48 7.15 -3.47
C TRP A 108 1.45 7.06 -4.65
N SER A 109 2.70 6.77 -4.35
CA SER A 109 3.77 6.54 -5.33
C SER A 109 4.60 5.32 -4.95
N VAL A 110 5.34 4.77 -5.92
CA VAL A 110 6.32 3.70 -5.67
C VAL A 110 7.72 4.20 -5.92
N HIS A 111 8.59 3.96 -4.94
CA HIS A 111 10.01 4.11 -5.09
C HIS A 111 10.55 2.93 -5.92
N ALA A 112 10.89 3.19 -7.18
CA ALA A 112 11.23 2.17 -8.17
C ALA A 112 12.35 1.19 -7.76
N PRO A 113 13.42 1.60 -7.03
CA PRO A 113 14.50 0.70 -6.65
C PRO A 113 14.10 -0.46 -5.71
N ASP A 114 13.19 -0.24 -4.77
CA ASP A 114 12.85 -1.23 -3.74
C ASP A 114 11.35 -1.55 -3.65
N GLY A 115 10.53 -0.96 -4.54
CA GLY A 115 9.10 -1.18 -4.58
C GLY A 115 8.34 -0.57 -3.41
N THR A 116 8.97 0.31 -2.62
CA THR A 116 8.34 0.93 -1.45
C THR A 116 7.19 1.84 -1.90
N VAL A 117 5.98 1.52 -1.45
CA VAL A 117 4.79 2.34 -1.59
C VAL A 117 4.84 3.45 -0.55
N ARG A 118 4.67 4.71 -0.98
CA ARG A 118 4.67 5.88 -0.11
C ARG A 118 3.40 6.70 -0.32
N PHE A 119 2.77 7.11 0.77
CA PHE A 119 1.65 8.05 0.76
C PHE A 119 1.58 8.79 2.10
N GLU A 120 0.83 9.89 2.14
CA GLU A 120 0.60 10.65 3.35
C GLU A 120 -0.88 10.66 3.73
N LEU A 121 -1.13 10.84 5.02
CA LEU A 121 -2.45 10.98 5.62
C LEU A 121 -2.46 12.24 6.45
N ASP A 122 -3.60 12.94 6.46
CA ASP A 122 -3.85 14.11 7.29
C ASP A 122 -2.77 15.22 7.10
N ARG A 123 -2.30 15.41 5.86
CA ARG A 123 -1.28 16.40 5.52
C ARG A 123 -1.81 17.82 5.74
N ALA A 124 -1.04 18.60 6.48
CA ALA A 124 -1.19 20.03 6.72
C ALA A 124 0.13 20.75 6.36
N PRO A 125 0.16 22.10 6.32
CA PRO A 125 1.39 22.84 6.01
C PRO A 125 2.56 22.56 6.96
N ASP A 126 2.27 22.23 8.21
CA ASP A 126 3.25 22.09 9.30
C ASP A 126 3.24 20.71 9.98
N ALA A 127 2.40 19.78 9.55
CA ALA A 127 2.35 18.42 10.09
C ALA A 127 1.70 17.43 9.12
N GLY A 128 1.91 16.14 9.37
CA GLY A 128 1.22 15.08 8.63
C GLY A 128 1.63 13.70 9.13
N TYR A 129 1.06 12.67 8.52
CA TYR A 129 1.37 11.28 8.82
C TYR A 129 1.85 10.56 7.55
N GLN A 130 3.13 10.24 7.48
CA GLN A 130 3.73 9.57 6.34
C GLN A 130 3.68 8.06 6.52
N VAL A 131 3.35 7.32 5.46
CA VAL A 131 3.34 5.86 5.45
C VAL A 131 4.27 5.35 4.36
N GLU A 132 5.13 4.39 4.72
CA GLU A 132 6.02 3.70 3.80
C GLU A 132 5.85 2.18 3.94
N LEU A 133 5.46 1.51 2.86
CA LEU A 133 5.19 0.07 2.86
C LEU A 133 6.00 -0.65 1.79
N LYS A 134 6.70 -1.71 2.19
CA LYS A 134 7.44 -2.59 1.28
C LYS A 134 6.61 -3.83 0.93
N PRO A 135 6.80 -4.42 -0.26
CA PRO A 135 6.22 -5.71 -0.59
C PRO A 135 6.60 -6.79 0.42
N SER A 136 5.63 -7.62 0.80
CA SER A 136 5.79 -8.78 1.68
C SER A 136 5.11 -10.00 1.05
N ALA A 137 5.33 -11.19 1.63
CA ALA A 137 4.75 -12.44 1.11
C ALA A 137 3.21 -12.43 1.06
N SER A 138 2.56 -11.67 1.95
CA SER A 138 1.10 -11.60 2.07
C SER A 138 0.49 -10.26 1.66
N GLY A 139 1.30 -9.29 1.20
CA GLY A 139 0.82 -7.96 0.85
C GLY A 139 1.91 -6.90 0.97
N LEU A 140 1.68 -5.93 1.84
CA LEU A 140 2.55 -4.79 2.10
C LEU A 140 2.81 -4.66 3.60
N HIS A 141 4.00 -4.21 3.97
CA HIS A 141 4.42 -4.08 5.36
C HIS A 141 5.42 -2.94 5.53
N GLY A 142 5.30 -2.14 6.59
CA GLY A 142 6.27 -1.09 6.86
C GLY A 142 5.88 -0.21 8.04
N MET A 143 6.13 1.10 7.90
CA MET A 143 6.02 2.04 9.02
C MET A 143 5.16 3.24 8.66
N GLY A 144 4.51 3.79 9.68
CA GLY A 144 3.83 5.07 9.68
C GLY A 144 4.45 5.99 10.73
N GLU A 145 4.69 7.24 10.38
CA GLU A 145 5.33 8.21 11.27
C GLU A 145 4.67 9.58 11.14
N THR A 146 4.45 10.24 12.29
CA THR A 146 3.99 11.62 12.30
C THR A 146 5.18 12.55 12.16
N TRP A 147 5.08 13.54 11.28
CA TRP A 147 6.08 14.59 11.13
C TRP A 147 5.47 15.96 11.48
N SER A 148 6.33 16.90 11.89
CA SER A 148 5.93 18.28 12.23
C SER A 148 7.02 19.29 11.91
N VAL A 149 6.64 20.56 11.79
CA VAL A 149 7.52 21.72 11.63
C VAL A 149 7.26 22.71 12.79
N PRO A 150 8.26 23.05 13.63
CA PRO A 150 9.63 22.54 13.59
C PRO A 150 9.73 21.05 13.94
N PRO A 151 10.79 20.36 13.50
CA PRO A 151 11.05 18.98 13.88
C PRO A 151 11.10 18.83 15.41
N GLY A 152 10.47 17.78 15.94
CA GLY A 152 10.45 17.49 17.38
C GLY A 152 9.37 18.20 18.20
N ALA A 153 8.42 18.90 17.56
CA ALA A 153 7.24 19.43 18.24
C ALA A 153 6.26 18.32 18.71
N LEU A 154 6.40 17.11 18.17
CA LEU A 154 5.66 15.92 18.57
C LEU A 154 6.54 15.04 19.47
N ASP A 155 5.92 14.40 20.46
CA ASP A 155 6.59 13.45 21.37
C ASP A 155 7.39 12.42 20.57
N ALA A 156 8.61 12.11 21.02
CA ALA A 156 9.51 11.11 20.44
C ALA A 156 8.98 9.67 20.61
N ARG A 157 7.83 9.39 19.99
CA ARG A 157 7.22 8.07 19.90
C ARG A 157 7.94 7.26 18.82
N PRO A 158 8.09 5.94 18.99
CA PRO A 158 8.54 5.09 17.92
C PRO A 158 7.55 5.16 16.74
N PRO A 159 8.00 4.94 15.50
CA PRO A 159 7.11 4.74 14.36
C PRO A 159 6.10 3.63 14.63
N ASP A 160 4.93 3.78 14.03
CA ASP A 160 3.87 2.79 14.07
C ASP A 160 4.12 1.73 12.99
N GLU A 161 4.05 0.46 13.34
CA GLU A 161 4.10 -0.62 12.34
C GLU A 161 2.76 -0.68 11.59
N VAL A 162 2.84 -0.83 10.27
CA VAL A 162 1.68 -0.93 9.39
C VAL A 162 1.74 -2.25 8.64
N ASP A 163 0.74 -3.09 8.85
CA ASP A 163 0.56 -4.37 8.17
C ASP A 163 -0.65 -4.29 7.23
N ALA A 164 -0.43 -4.50 5.94
CA ALA A 164 -1.45 -4.43 4.90
C ALA A 164 -1.50 -5.75 4.13
N ARG A 165 -2.38 -6.65 4.58
CA ARG A 165 -2.60 -7.95 3.97
C ARG A 165 -3.47 -7.82 2.73
N ARG A 166 -3.01 -8.33 1.60
CA ARG A 166 -3.77 -8.31 0.34
C ARG A 166 -5.02 -9.19 0.47
N ILE A 167 -6.17 -8.66 0.08
CA ILE A 167 -7.48 -9.35 0.12
C ILE A 167 -8.19 -9.36 -1.25
N GLY A 168 -7.59 -8.78 -2.28
CA GLY A 168 -8.14 -8.79 -3.63
C GLY A 168 -7.46 -7.82 -4.58
N LYS A 169 -8.03 -7.72 -5.78
CA LYS A 169 -7.69 -6.68 -6.77
C LYS A 169 -8.19 -5.32 -6.29
N ALA A 170 -7.63 -4.25 -6.83
CA ALA A 170 -8.13 -2.91 -6.61
C ALA A 170 -9.57 -2.81 -7.18
N ASP A 171 -10.47 -2.20 -6.41
CA ASP A 171 -11.90 -2.13 -6.75
C ASP A 171 -12.45 -0.76 -6.31
N PRO A 172 -12.76 0.14 -7.26
CA PRO A 172 -13.27 1.47 -6.96
C PRO A 172 -14.56 1.49 -6.14
N SER A 173 -15.38 0.43 -6.22
CA SER A 173 -16.63 0.34 -5.45
C SER A 173 -16.41 0.22 -3.94
N ARG A 174 -15.18 -0.09 -3.51
CA ARG A 174 -14.78 -0.17 -2.11
C ARG A 174 -14.28 1.16 -1.55
N CYS A 175 -14.13 2.17 -2.40
CA CYS A 175 -13.74 3.52 -2.02
C CYS A 175 -14.95 4.44 -1.82
N PRO A 176 -14.78 5.56 -1.10
CA PRO A 176 -15.72 6.67 -1.20
C PRO A 176 -15.83 7.14 -2.66
N ARG A 177 -17.00 7.65 -3.05
CA ARG A 177 -17.28 8.19 -4.38
C ARG A 177 -16.70 9.60 -4.48
N LEU A 178 -15.71 9.75 -5.35
CA LEU A 178 -15.04 11.02 -5.61
C LEU A 178 -16.05 12.08 -6.11
N GLY A 179 -16.07 13.24 -5.46
CA GLY A 179 -17.02 14.32 -5.77
C GLY A 179 -18.45 14.12 -5.25
N VAL A 180 -18.72 13.06 -4.48
CA VAL A 180 -20.06 12.77 -3.95
C VAL A 180 -20.05 12.58 -2.44
N ASP A 181 -19.14 11.76 -1.91
CA ASP A 181 -19.10 11.45 -0.48
C ASP A 181 -18.33 12.54 0.28
N SER A 182 -19.03 13.58 0.72
CA SER A 182 -18.46 14.82 1.25
C SER A 182 -17.52 14.65 2.44
N ASP A 183 -17.74 13.63 3.27
CA ASP A 183 -16.88 13.36 4.43
C ASP A 183 -15.48 12.86 4.05
N ALA A 184 -15.30 12.34 2.83
CA ALA A 184 -14.02 11.93 2.29
C ALA A 184 -13.33 13.03 1.44
N MET A 185 -13.97 14.19 1.24
CA MET A 185 -13.53 15.25 0.32
C MET A 185 -12.81 16.42 1.01
N HIS A 186 -12.53 16.34 2.32
CA HIS A 186 -12.05 17.49 3.10
C HIS A 186 -10.73 18.09 2.58
N ASP A 187 -9.82 17.25 2.09
CA ASP A 187 -8.50 17.62 1.58
C ASP A 187 -8.40 17.52 0.05
N VAL A 188 -9.54 17.42 -0.64
CA VAL A 188 -9.59 17.31 -2.10
C VAL A 188 -9.85 18.69 -2.69
N SER A 189 -8.97 19.15 -3.57
CA SER A 189 -9.14 20.44 -4.23
C SER A 189 -10.27 20.35 -5.27
N GLU A 190 -11.18 21.33 -5.22
CA GLU A 190 -12.07 21.60 -6.35
C GLU A 190 -11.23 22.18 -7.52
N PRO A 191 -11.66 21.94 -8.77
CA PRO A 191 -10.89 22.30 -9.95
C PRO A 191 -10.99 23.81 -10.26
#